data_AF-A0A2G9UUA6-F1
#
_entry.id   AF-A0A2G9UUA6-F1
#
_cell.length_a   1.000
_cell.length_b   1.000
_cell.length_c   1.000
_cell.angle_alpha   90.00
_cell.angle_beta   90.00
_cell.angle_gamma   90.00
#
_symmetry.space_group_name_H-M   'P 1'
#
loop_
_entity.id
_entity.type
_entity.pdbx_description
1 polymer ?
#
loop_
_entity_poly.entity_id
_entity_poly.type
_entity_poly.pdbx_seq_one_letter_code
_entity_poly.pdbx_strand_id
1 'polypeptide(L)' 'MVFRAFCRETIDRHVGRDLDPSLWKGFWGIYVAFLESRGTALTADQKAAWDKLGTMFNEECQLQLAKHGLPHL' A
#
# COMPACT_ATOMS: atom_id res chain seq x y z
N MET A 1 -14.85 6.37 4.66
CA MET A 1 -14.56 5.41 5.76
C MET A 1 -14.34 3.96 5.27
N VAL A 2 -14.76 3.58 4.06
CA VAL A 2 -14.55 2.22 3.50
C VAL A 2 -13.09 1.92 3.17
N PHE A 3 -12.39 2.83 2.48
CA PHE A 3 -10.99 2.60 2.08
C PHE A 3 -10.06 2.30 3.27
N ARG A 4 -10.14 3.08 4.35
CA ARG A 4 -9.34 2.85 5.55
C ARG A 4 -9.67 1.52 6.22
N ALA A 5 -10.94 1.13 6.25
CA ALA A 5 -11.33 -0.18 6.78
C ALA A 5 -10.75 -1.33 5.94
N PHE A 6 -10.75 -1.21 4.61
CA PHE A 6 -10.09 -2.16 3.71
C PHE A 6 -8.59 -2.25 3.95
N CYS A 7 -7.90 -1.13 4.18
CA CYS A 7 -6.47 -1.13 4.52
C CYS A 7 -6.21 -1.91 5.82
N ARG A 8 -7.02 -1.66 6.86
CA ARG A 8 -6.89 -2.37 8.14
C ARG A 8 -7.14 -3.88 8.02
N GLU A 9 -8.22 -4.28 7.35
CA GLU A 9 -8.52 -5.70 7.10
C GLU A 9 -7.43 -6.37 6.24
N THR A 10 -6.80 -5.60 5.34
CA THR A 10 -5.65 -6.10 4.57
C THR A 10 -4.47 -6.36 5.50
N ILE A 11 -4.11 -5.44 6.40
CA ILE A 11 -3.08 -5.67 7.42
C ILE A 11 -3.43 -6.87 8.29
N ASP A 12 -4.66 -6.96 8.80
CA ASP A 12 -5.10 -8.03 9.69
C ASP A 12 -4.91 -9.42 9.05
N ARG A 13 -5.15 -9.55 7.74
CA ARG A 13 -4.94 -10.80 6.98
C ARG A 13 -3.46 -11.13 6.71
N HIS A 14 -2.56 -10.19 6.92
CA HIS A 14 -1.12 -10.34 6.73
C HIS A 14 -0.34 -10.37 8.05
N VAL A 15 -1.01 -10.25 9.20
CA VAL A 15 -0.40 -10.52 10.51
C VAL A 15 0.18 -11.93 10.52
N GLY A 16 1.41 -12.08 11.04
CA GLY A 16 2.13 -13.36 11.10
C GLY A 16 2.83 -13.78 9.81
N ARG A 17 2.90 -12.91 8.79
CA ARG A 17 3.67 -13.14 7.56
C ARG A 17 5.07 -12.49 7.55
N ASP A 18 5.46 -11.88 8.66
CA ASP A 18 6.78 -11.24 8.86
C ASP A 18 7.20 -10.30 7.72
N LEU A 19 6.25 -9.51 7.22
CA LEU A 19 6.51 -8.53 6.17
C LEU A 19 7.22 -7.30 6.73
N ASP A 20 8.24 -6.83 6.02
CA ASP A 20 8.87 -5.54 6.28
C ASP A 20 7.83 -4.40 6.08
N PRO A 21 7.66 -3.49 7.06
CA PRO A 21 6.64 -2.45 6.99
C PRO A 21 6.83 -1.46 5.83
N SER A 22 8.04 -1.32 5.27
CA SER A 22 8.30 -0.48 4.10
C SER A 22 7.63 -0.99 2.81
N LEU A 23 7.34 -2.30 2.75
CA LEU A 23 6.73 -2.93 1.57
C LEU A 23 5.30 -2.43 1.30
N TRP A 24 4.59 -1.94 2.31
CA TRP A 24 3.23 -1.40 2.13
C TRP A 24 3.19 -0.15 1.24
N LYS A 25 4.23 0.69 1.30
CA LYS A 25 4.44 1.78 0.32
C LYS A 25 5.15 1.27 -0.93
N GLY A 26 6.16 0.40 -0.79
CA GLY A 26 6.94 -0.13 -1.89
C GLY A 26 6.12 -0.85 -2.97
N PHE A 27 5.03 -1.53 -2.58
CA PHE A 27 4.11 -2.23 -3.48
C PHE A 27 3.63 -1.35 -4.65
N TRP A 28 3.35 -0.07 -4.40
CA TRP A 28 2.73 0.80 -5.40
C TRP A 28 3.66 1.08 -6.59
N GLY A 29 4.97 1.17 -6.35
CA GLY A 29 5.96 1.26 -7.42
C GLY A 29 6.00 0.00 -8.29
N ILE A 30 5.94 -1.18 -7.64
CA ILE A 30 5.87 -2.48 -8.32
C ILE A 30 4.60 -2.59 -9.16
N TYR A 31 3.46 -2.15 -8.61
CA TYR A 31 2.17 -2.21 -9.29
C TYR A 31 2.12 -1.29 -10.52
N VAL A 32 2.63 -0.06 -10.42
CA VAL A 32 2.73 0.86 -11.57
C VAL A 32 3.62 0.27 -12.67
N ALA A 33 4.80 -0.25 -12.30
CA ALA A 33 5.70 -0.90 -13.26
C ALA A 33 5.05 -2.12 -13.92
N PHE A 34 4.29 -2.91 -13.16
CA PHE A 34 3.51 -4.02 -13.70
C PHE A 34 2.48 -3.55 -14.73
N LEU A 35 1.70 -2.51 -14.45
CA LEU A 35 0.71 -1.99 -15.40
C LEU A 35 1.37 -1.57 -16.73
N GLU A 36 2.53 -0.90 -16.65
CA GLU A 36 3.29 -0.49 -17.83
C GLU A 36 3.84 -1.70 -18.60
N SER A 37 4.29 -2.75 -17.90
CA SER A 37 4.75 -4.00 -18.53
C SER A 37 3.65 -4.75 -19.30
N ARG A 38 2.37 -4.48 -19.00
CA ARG A 38 1.21 -5.12 -19.66
C ARG A 38 0.69 -4.34 -20.87
N GLY A 39 1.42 -3.32 -21.31
CA GLY A 39 1.10 -2.50 -22.49
C GLY A 39 0.22 -1.29 -22.18
N THR A 40 -0.06 -1.00 -20.90
CA THR A 40 -0.79 0.21 -20.49
C THR A 40 0.20 1.34 -20.30
N ALA A 41 0.26 2.30 -21.23
CA ALA A 41 1.00 3.54 -21.02
C ALA A 41 0.24 4.43 -20.03
N LEU A 42 0.75 4.54 -18.79
CA LEU A 42 0.15 5.41 -17.77
C LEU A 42 0.56 6.87 -18.00
N THR A 43 -0.43 7.77 -17.95
CA THR A 43 -0.15 9.21 -17.98
C THR A 43 0.54 9.68 -16.70
N ALA A 44 1.15 10.87 -16.73
CA ALA A 44 1.72 11.49 -15.54
C ALA A 44 0.69 11.63 -14.40
N ASP A 45 -0.53 12.05 -14.72
CA ASP A 45 -1.62 12.20 -13.75
C ASP A 45 -2.04 10.86 -13.14
N GLN A 46 -2.08 9.78 -13.94
CA GLN A 46 -2.39 8.45 -13.43
C GLN A 46 -1.31 7.94 -12.48
N LYS A 47 -0.02 8.16 -12.81
CA LYS A 47 1.10 7.81 -11.91
C LYS A 47 1.04 8.60 -10.61
N ALA A 48 0.77 9.90 -10.68
CA ALA A 48 0.59 10.75 -9.50
C ALA A 48 -0.61 10.31 -8.65
N ALA A 49 -1.71 9.88 -9.28
CA ALA A 49 -2.87 9.33 -8.58
C ALA A 49 -2.55 8.02 -7.84
N TRP A 50 -1.80 7.11 -8.47
CA TRP A 50 -1.33 5.88 -7.81
C TRP A 50 -0.39 6.18 -6.64
N ASP A 51 0.54 7.13 -6.80
CA ASP A 51 1.41 7.52 -5.70
C ASP A 51 0.63 8.09 -4.50
N LYS A 52 -0.32 9.00 -4.77
CA LYS A 52 -1.21 9.54 -3.75
C LYS A 52 -2.02 8.46 -3.04
N LEU A 53 -2.60 7.53 -3.80
CA LEU A 53 -3.32 6.39 -3.24
C LEU A 53 -2.41 5.55 -2.36
N GLY A 54 -1.18 5.28 -2.81
CA GLY A 54 -0.21 4.50 -2.06
C GLY A 54 0.27 5.18 -0.79
N THR A 55 0.37 6.51 -0.77
CA THR A 55 0.67 7.28 0.45
C THR A 55 -0.47 7.13 1.46
N MET A 56 -1.71 7.37 1.04
CA MET A 56 -2.89 7.24 1.91
C MET A 56 -3.08 5.80 2.42
N PHE A 57 -2.79 4.80 1.57
CA PHE A 57 -2.82 3.39 1.94
C PHE A 57 -1.77 3.09 3.02
N ASN A 58 -0.52 3.52 2.81
CA ASN A 58 0.58 3.28 3.72
C ASN A 58 0.32 3.92 5.09
N GLU A 59 -0.14 5.18 5.13
CA GLU A 59 -0.49 5.87 6.37
C GLU A 59 -1.43 5.03 7.26
N GLU A 60 -2.53 4.51 6.69
CA GLU A 60 -3.47 3.69 7.46
C GLU A 60 -2.88 2.32 7.83
N CYS A 61 -2.06 1.73 6.95
CA CYS A 61 -1.39 0.46 7.21
C CYS A 61 -0.41 0.55 8.39
N GLN A 62 0.42 1.60 8.45
CA GLN A 62 1.35 1.82 9.57
C GLN A 62 0.59 2.00 10.89
N LEU A 63 -0.53 2.74 10.88
CA LEU A 63 -1.39 2.89 12.06
C LEU A 63 -1.98 1.54 12.52
N GLN A 64 -2.35 0.66 11.60
CA GLN A 64 -2.88 -0.66 11.96
C GLN A 64 -1.79 -1.61 12.47
N LEU A 65 -0.59 -1.58 11.89
CA LEU A 65 0.57 -2.33 12.39
C LEU A 65 0.91 -1.92 13.83
N ALA A 66 0.94 -0.61 14.10
CA ALA A 66 1.18 -0.09 15.45
C ALA A 66 0.14 -0.60 16.46
N LYS A 67 -1.15 -0.70 16.08
CA LYS A 67 -2.21 -1.25 16.94
C LYS A 67 -2.02 -2.73 17.27
N HIS A 68 -1.41 -3.50 16.38
CA HIS A 68 -1.05 -4.91 16.61
C HIS A 68 0.28 -5.08 17.36
N GLY A 69 0.99 -3.99 17.69
CA GLY A 69 2.32 -4.06 18.31
C GLY A 69 3.41 -4.58 17.37
N LEU A 70 3.20 -4.47 16.06
CA LEU A 70 4.14 -4.93 15.03
C LEU A 70 5.09 -3.80 14.59
N PRO A 71 6.24 -4.14 13.96
CA PRO A 71 7.13 -3.14 13.36
C PRO A 71 6.38 -2.21 12.40
N HIS A 72 6.64 -0.91 12.50
CA HIS A 72 6.02 0.15 11.70
C HIS A 72 7.00 1.33 11.51
N LEU A 73 6.70 2.22 10.57
CA LEU A 73 7.49 3.41 10.22
C LEU A 73 6.75 4.71 10.53
#